data_AF-A0A382EMH3-F1
#
_entry.id   AF-A0A382EMH3-F1
#
_cell.length_a   1.000
_cell.length_b   1.000
_cell.length_c   1.000
_cell.angle_alpha   90.00
_cell.angle_beta   90.00
_cell.angle_gamma   90.00
#
_symmetry.space_group_name_H-M   'P 1'
#
loop_
_entity.id
_entity.type
_entity.pdbx_description
1 polymer ?
#
loop_
_entity_poly.entity_id
_entity_poly.type
_entity_poly.pdbx_seq_one_letter_code
_entity_poly.pdbx_strand_id
1 'polypeptide(L)'
;MGDSRDREKQADPKLYGLNRAQRFRVYGWLVAVIVVGSVIWMIAHLKPHRWYKYTDVVSFEQTAHDVEVGFVLWEEAKPVEAGLLPEDVVSEPAISSDGTRMVYSRSGKKDSGDLFLRHWDGTSWSEPRPMRALNSNFEEISPSLSGDGQFLYFSSNRPGGLGGYDIWASKWDGAEYAWPLPLTTRVNTPFDELGPAISPDNFELFFSSNRPRHRVDETKRQLTPSEVESLKADHDLYSADLASERPYKLMVERRLSMLYSLREGALGDLKVMEKLGGTEQTEATVDKALAFLAGIQSDDGRWDLSEHGGAGNHDMAATGMALLTFYGRGERHDMNCTYRETVQKGINWLIDQQDKGSGDLRGAKPRGDMYDHGIAGLAMVEAYGVTKDRKLLPRAQSAVDFIEASQNKTTGGWRYKAKGDGGFENQKGDLSVSGWIIMVLASAQMSGLEVKAETLDGARRVLKEMSGGKHGGSFGYA
;
A
#
# COMPACT_ATOMS: atom_id res chain seq x y z
N MET A 1 -66.06 69.49 -25.38
CA MET A 1 -65.38 68.33 -26.00
C MET A 1 -64.01 68.26 -25.35
N GLY A 2 -63.77 67.53 -24.27
CA GLY A 2 -64.08 66.12 -24.04
C GLY A 2 -62.81 65.34 -24.34
N ASP A 3 -61.97 65.04 -23.35
CA ASP A 3 -61.60 63.67 -23.00
C ASP A 3 -60.66 63.62 -21.78
N SER A 4 -61.02 62.68 -20.93
CA SER A 4 -60.48 62.18 -19.68
C SER A 4 -58.97 61.97 -19.59
N ARG A 5 -58.44 62.21 -18.38
CA ARG A 5 -57.70 61.18 -17.64
C ARG A 5 -57.61 61.58 -16.16
N ASP A 6 -58.65 61.21 -15.44
CA ASP A 6 -58.60 60.94 -14.01
C ASP A 6 -57.44 59.98 -13.74
N ARG A 7 -56.41 60.44 -13.03
CA ARG A 7 -55.59 59.55 -12.21
C ARG A 7 -56.11 59.71 -10.79
N GLU A 8 -57.09 58.87 -10.45
CA GLU A 8 -57.37 58.54 -9.05
C GLU A 8 -56.04 58.33 -8.33
N LYS A 9 -55.74 59.20 -7.36
CA LYS A 9 -54.73 58.90 -6.34
C LYS A 9 -55.30 57.76 -5.53
N GLN A 10 -55.04 56.53 -5.99
CA GLN A 10 -55.40 55.30 -5.32
C GLN A 10 -54.87 55.40 -3.88
N ALA A 11 -55.80 55.53 -2.94
CA ALA A 11 -55.47 55.68 -1.53
C ALA A 11 -54.68 54.46 -1.09
N ASP A 12 -53.44 54.67 -0.66
CA ASP A 12 -52.49 53.63 -0.30
C ASP A 12 -53.10 52.76 0.82
N PRO A 13 -53.57 51.53 0.52
CA PRO A 13 -54.44 50.79 1.41
C PRO A 13 -53.70 50.49 2.70
N LYS A 14 -54.17 51.05 3.83
CA LYS A 14 -53.57 50.87 5.15
C LYS A 14 -53.66 49.40 5.54
N LEU A 15 -52.57 48.65 5.39
CA LEU A 15 -52.45 47.29 5.91
C LEU A 15 -52.07 47.39 7.39
N TYR A 16 -52.90 46.81 8.27
CA TYR A 16 -52.77 46.92 9.73
C TYR A 16 -52.68 48.37 10.26
N GLY A 17 -53.38 49.31 9.62
CA GLY A 17 -53.42 50.71 10.05
C GLY A 17 -52.21 51.57 9.63
N LEU A 18 -51.19 50.99 8.97
CA LEU A 18 -49.96 51.69 8.58
C LEU A 18 -49.97 52.08 7.09
N ASN A 19 -49.59 53.32 6.78
CA ASN A 19 -49.37 53.72 5.38
C ASN A 19 -48.06 53.08 4.84
N ARG A 20 -47.84 53.11 3.52
CA ARG A 20 -46.68 52.45 2.90
C ARG A 20 -45.35 52.98 3.38
N ALA A 21 -45.23 54.29 3.61
CA ALA A 21 -44.02 54.90 4.16
C ALA A 21 -43.71 54.41 5.58
N GLN A 22 -44.74 54.24 6.41
CA GLN A 22 -44.62 53.68 7.76
C GLN A 22 -44.26 52.19 7.71
N ARG A 23 -44.85 51.42 6.79
CA ARG A 23 -44.49 50.01 6.57
C ARG A 23 -43.04 49.84 6.12
N PHE A 24 -42.55 50.67 5.21
CA PHE A 24 -41.14 50.65 4.80
C PHE A 24 -40.19 50.96 5.96
N ARG A 25 -40.56 51.86 6.88
CA ARG A 25 -39.78 52.09 8.10
C ARG A 25 -39.79 50.88 9.01
N VAL A 26 -40.95 50.25 9.22
CA VAL A 26 -41.06 49.03 10.04
C VAL A 26 -40.26 47.88 9.43
N TYR A 27 -40.35 47.65 8.12
CA TYR A 27 -39.56 46.65 7.42
C TYR A 27 -38.06 46.97 7.47
N GLY A 28 -37.69 48.24 7.31
CA GLY A 28 -36.30 48.68 7.43
C GLY A 28 -35.71 48.40 8.83
N TRP A 29 -36.47 48.70 9.89
CA TRP A 29 -36.07 48.39 11.26
C TRP A 29 -36.04 46.87 11.52
N LEU A 30 -36.98 46.11 10.96
CA LEU A 30 -37.01 44.65 11.12
C LEU A 30 -35.80 43.99 10.42
N VAL A 31 -35.46 44.44 9.21
CA VAL A 31 -34.26 44.02 8.49
C VAL A 31 -32.99 44.44 9.24
N ALA A 32 -32.93 45.66 9.77
CA ALA A 32 -31.78 46.10 10.56
C ALA A 32 -31.60 45.24 11.82
N VAL A 33 -32.68 44.90 12.53
CA VAL A 33 -32.63 44.01 13.70
C VAL A 33 -32.17 42.61 13.31
N ILE A 34 -32.66 42.06 12.19
CA ILE A 34 -32.21 40.75 11.70
C ILE A 34 -30.73 40.79 11.32
N VAL A 35 -30.28 41.80 10.57
CA VAL A 35 -28.88 41.92 10.13
C VAL A 35 -27.95 42.10 11.34
N VAL A 36 -28.28 43.00 12.27
CA VAL A 36 -27.49 43.20 13.49
C VAL A 36 -27.50 41.95 14.36
N GLY A 37 -28.65 41.29 14.51
CA GLY A 37 -28.77 40.01 15.21
C GLY A 37 -27.94 38.90 14.57
N SER A 38 -27.93 38.80 13.24
CA SER A 38 -27.10 37.84 12.49
C SER A 38 -25.61 38.17 12.59
N VAL A 39 -25.22 39.45 12.59
CA VAL A 39 -23.83 39.88 12.78
C VAL A 39 -23.37 39.60 14.21
N ILE A 40 -24.20 39.88 15.22
CA ILE A 40 -23.90 39.53 16.62
C ILE A 40 -23.83 38.02 16.78
N TRP A 41 -24.77 37.26 16.20
CA TRP A 41 -24.75 35.80 16.22
C TRP A 41 -23.52 35.24 15.51
N MET A 42 -23.15 35.79 14.36
CA MET A 42 -21.93 35.45 13.62
C MET A 42 -20.67 35.81 14.40
N ILE A 43 -20.58 36.97 15.05
CA ILE A 43 -19.43 37.32 15.90
C ILE A 43 -19.37 36.43 17.15
N ALA A 44 -20.53 36.02 17.67
CA ALA A 44 -20.63 35.14 18.82
C ALA A 44 -20.37 33.65 18.49
N HIS A 45 -20.72 33.17 17.29
CA HIS A 45 -20.70 31.74 16.93
C HIS A 45 -19.73 31.39 15.79
N LEU A 46 -19.35 32.35 14.95
CA LEU A 46 -18.33 32.22 13.92
C LEU A 46 -17.08 32.99 14.35
N LYS A 47 -16.42 32.52 15.41
CA LYS A 47 -15.00 32.80 15.59
C LYS A 47 -14.23 31.90 14.61
N PRO A 48 -13.29 32.42 13.80
CA PRO A 48 -12.42 31.56 13.01
C PRO A 48 -11.51 30.81 13.98
N HIS A 49 -11.91 29.63 14.40
CA HIS A 49 -11.06 28.72 15.14
C HIS A 49 -9.96 28.24 14.19
N ARG A 50 -8.83 28.95 14.17
CA ARG A 50 -7.54 28.33 13.84
C ARG A 50 -7.13 27.56 15.09
N TRP A 51 -7.33 26.25 15.04
CA TRP A 51 -7.02 25.32 16.10
C TRP A 51 -5.52 25.04 16.10
N TYR A 52 -4.88 25.19 17.25
CA TYR A 52 -3.67 24.46 17.58
C TYR A 52 -4.02 23.59 18.79
N LYS A 53 -3.80 22.28 18.67
CA LYS A 53 -4.01 21.32 19.76
C LYS A 53 -2.66 21.10 20.45
N TYR A 54 -2.61 21.37 21.73
CA TYR A 54 -1.64 20.78 22.65
C TYR A 54 -2.44 19.93 23.63
N THR A 55 -2.02 18.69 23.83
CA THR A 55 -2.76 17.71 24.63
C THR A 55 -2.12 17.54 26.00
N ASP A 56 -2.83 18.00 27.03
CA ASP A 56 -2.92 17.33 28.32
C ASP A 56 -4.29 17.62 28.98
N VAL A 57 -5.13 16.58 28.99
CA VAL A 57 -6.13 16.20 30.00
C VAL A 57 -7.06 17.30 30.59
N VAL A 58 -8.34 17.21 30.17
CA VAL A 58 -9.57 17.93 30.62
C VAL A 58 -9.78 19.33 30.04
N SER A 59 -10.76 19.44 29.13
CA SER A 59 -11.16 20.70 28.49
C SER A 59 -11.85 21.64 29.48
N PHE A 60 -11.22 22.77 29.79
CA PHE A 60 -11.89 24.00 30.22
C PHE A 60 -11.46 25.14 29.28
N GLU A 61 -12.44 25.87 28.75
CA GLU A 61 -12.22 27.07 27.94
C GLU A 61 -12.04 28.27 28.87
N GLN A 62 -10.83 28.83 28.93
CA GLN A 62 -10.58 30.11 29.59
C GLN A 62 -9.94 31.08 28.59
N THR A 63 -10.51 32.29 28.47
CA THR A 63 -9.84 33.40 27.79
C THR A 63 -8.58 33.73 28.56
N ALA A 64 -7.41 33.48 27.97
CA ALA A 64 -6.11 33.74 28.57
C ALA A 64 -5.92 35.24 28.79
N HIS A 65 -6.35 35.74 29.94
CA HIS A 65 -6.00 37.08 30.41
C HIS A 65 -5.20 37.03 31.72
N ASP A 66 -5.08 35.86 32.36
CA ASP A 66 -4.29 35.65 33.58
C ASP A 66 -3.68 34.24 33.63
N VAL A 67 -3.05 33.77 32.55
CA VAL A 67 -2.19 32.58 32.66
C VAL A 67 -0.82 33.06 33.10
N GLU A 68 -0.55 33.01 34.40
CA GLU A 68 0.84 33.04 34.86
C GLU A 68 1.57 31.89 34.17
N VAL A 69 2.67 32.21 33.48
CA VAL A 69 3.52 31.22 32.85
C VAL A 69 4.03 30.30 33.97
N GLY A 70 3.40 29.14 34.11
CA GLY A 70 3.91 28.09 34.97
C GLY A 70 5.29 27.73 34.43
N PHE A 71 6.33 28.06 35.19
CA PHE A 71 7.64 27.51 34.92
C PHE A 71 7.49 25.99 35.05
N VAL A 72 7.51 25.28 33.92
CA VAL A 72 7.72 23.83 33.93
C VAL A 72 9.10 23.65 34.53
N LEU A 73 9.14 23.34 35.83
CA LEU A 73 10.35 22.91 36.51
C LEU A 73 10.66 21.53 35.96
N TRP A 74 11.42 21.51 34.87
CA TRP A 74 12.00 20.29 34.34
C TRP A 74 12.84 19.67 35.46
N GLU A 75 12.54 18.42 35.80
CA GLU A 75 13.43 17.63 36.63
C GLU A 75 14.74 17.38 35.87
N GLU A 76 15.83 17.07 36.59
CA GLU A 76 17.05 16.62 35.95
C GLU A 76 16.77 15.39 35.10
N ALA A 77 17.20 15.44 33.83
CA ALA A 77 17.05 14.32 32.91
C ALA A 77 17.83 13.11 33.45
N LYS A 78 17.11 12.00 33.64
CA LYS A 78 17.69 10.72 34.05
C LYS A 78 17.67 9.74 32.89
N PRO A 79 18.65 8.82 32.80
CA PRO A 79 18.57 7.71 31.85
C PRO A 79 17.27 6.92 32.04
N VAL A 80 16.70 6.42 30.95
CA VAL A 80 15.56 5.51 31.02
C VAL A 80 16.08 4.12 31.42
N GLU A 81 16.07 3.84 32.74
CA GLU A 81 16.61 2.59 33.31
C GLU A 81 15.64 1.39 33.21
N ALA A 82 14.34 1.65 33.07
CA ALA A 82 13.32 0.60 32.97
C ALA A 82 13.49 -0.19 31.66
N GLY A 83 13.74 -1.51 31.78
CA GLY A 83 13.95 -2.42 30.65
C GLY A 83 15.34 -2.36 30.02
N LEU A 84 16.37 -2.08 30.83
CA LEU A 84 17.83 -2.07 30.52
C LEU A 84 18.12 -1.86 29.03
N LEU A 85 18.18 -0.58 28.63
CA LEU A 85 18.63 -0.23 27.29
C LEU A 85 20.04 -0.83 27.08
N PRO A 86 20.25 -1.60 26.00
CA PRO A 86 21.55 -2.21 25.72
C PRO A 86 22.63 -1.15 25.48
N GLU A 87 23.92 -1.51 25.59
CA GLU A 87 25.08 -0.63 25.34
C GLU A 87 25.20 -0.09 23.89
N ASP A 88 24.15 -0.23 23.10
CA ASP A 88 24.07 0.16 21.70
C ASP A 88 23.68 1.64 21.56
N VAL A 89 23.91 2.21 20.38
CA VAL A 89 23.48 3.58 20.09
C VAL A 89 21.97 3.59 19.88
N VAL A 90 21.25 4.29 20.76
CA VAL A 90 19.80 4.49 20.67
C VAL A 90 19.53 5.92 20.21
N SER A 91 18.71 6.09 19.18
CA SER A 91 18.41 7.39 18.59
C SER A 91 16.96 7.48 18.10
N GLU A 92 16.53 8.72 17.83
CA GLU A 92 15.31 9.04 17.07
C GLU A 92 14.02 8.36 17.59
N PRO A 93 13.64 8.56 18.86
CA PRO A 93 12.38 8.02 19.37
C PRO A 93 11.17 8.76 18.79
N ALA A 94 10.17 8.00 18.35
CA ALA A 94 8.84 8.43 17.95
C ALA A 94 7.80 7.85 18.90
N ILE A 95 6.94 8.70 19.44
CA ILE A 95 5.86 8.29 20.37
C ILE A 95 4.52 8.48 19.67
N SER A 96 3.63 7.49 19.81
CA SER A 96 2.26 7.61 19.31
C SER A 96 1.51 8.73 20.01
N SER A 97 0.58 9.37 19.33
CA SER A 97 -0.23 10.47 19.89
C SER A 97 -1.01 10.10 21.16
N ASP A 98 -1.40 8.82 21.30
CA ASP A 98 -2.04 8.28 22.50
C ASP A 98 -1.07 8.01 23.66
N GLY A 99 0.23 8.20 23.46
CA GLY A 99 1.30 7.95 24.44
C GLY A 99 1.58 6.48 24.73
N THR A 100 0.92 5.54 24.05
CA THR A 100 0.95 4.11 24.39
C THR A 100 2.05 3.31 23.69
N ARG A 101 2.63 3.85 22.63
CA ARG A 101 3.65 3.17 21.82
C ARG A 101 4.84 4.09 21.59
N MET A 102 6.03 3.52 21.71
CA MET A 102 7.27 4.18 21.34
C MET A 102 8.02 3.30 20.35
N VAL A 103 8.42 3.89 19.23
CA VAL A 103 9.31 3.27 18.24
C VAL A 103 10.61 4.06 18.21
N TYR A 104 11.76 3.40 18.15
CA TYR A 104 13.05 4.09 18.07
C TYR A 104 14.05 3.27 17.27
N SER A 105 15.10 3.95 16.80
CA SER A 105 16.21 3.34 16.10
C SER A 105 17.31 2.91 17.06
N ARG A 106 17.94 1.77 16.75
CA ARG A 106 19.07 1.22 17.51
C ARG A 106 20.11 0.68 16.55
N SER A 107 21.37 1.07 16.72
CA SER A 107 22.51 0.50 15.99
C SER A 107 23.49 -0.18 16.95
N GLY A 108 23.69 -1.49 16.75
CA GLY A 108 24.67 -2.28 17.51
C GLY A 108 26.05 -2.32 16.84
N LYS A 109 26.96 -3.17 17.33
CA LYS A 109 28.37 -3.30 16.86
C LYS A 109 28.62 -3.54 15.36
N LYS A 110 27.57 -3.79 14.57
CA LYS A 110 27.63 -3.95 13.12
C LYS A 110 27.21 -2.70 12.35
N ASP A 111 26.94 -1.59 13.04
CA ASP A 111 26.50 -0.29 12.51
C ASP A 111 25.19 -0.29 11.69
N SER A 112 24.45 -1.41 11.64
CA SER A 112 23.13 -1.47 11.01
C SER A 112 22.06 -0.95 11.97
N GLY A 113 21.25 0.01 11.52
CA GLY A 113 20.09 0.52 12.27
C GLY A 113 18.90 -0.45 12.23
N ASP A 114 18.33 -0.75 13.39
CA ASP A 114 17.14 -1.58 13.59
C ASP A 114 16.04 -0.77 14.32
N LEU A 115 14.76 -1.06 14.04
CA LEU A 115 13.64 -0.48 14.78
C LEU A 115 13.18 -1.36 15.94
N PHE A 116 12.88 -0.71 17.07
CA PHE A 116 12.36 -1.34 18.28
C PHE A 116 11.06 -0.70 18.72
N LEU A 117 10.11 -1.51 19.18
CA LEU A 117 8.81 -1.10 19.70
C LEU A 117 8.74 -1.36 21.21
N ARG A 118 8.17 -0.40 21.93
CA ARG A 118 7.79 -0.53 23.35
C ARG A 118 6.34 -0.09 23.54
N HIS A 119 5.69 -0.70 24.52
CA HIS A 119 4.33 -0.36 24.93
C HIS A 119 4.32 0.23 26.33
N TRP A 120 3.49 1.25 26.54
CA TRP A 120 3.21 1.80 27.86
C TRP A 120 1.95 1.13 28.43
N ASP A 121 2.06 0.58 29.64
CA ASP A 121 0.94 -0.08 30.32
C ASP A 121 0.15 0.85 31.27
N GLY A 122 0.51 2.13 31.32
CA GLY A 122 -0.01 3.11 32.28
C GLY A 122 0.96 3.43 33.41
N THR A 123 1.95 2.57 33.66
CA THR A 123 2.90 2.68 34.78
C THR A 123 4.35 2.50 34.35
N SER A 124 4.61 1.65 33.36
CA SER A 124 5.94 1.30 32.91
C SER A 124 5.96 1.02 31.41
N TRP A 125 7.14 1.21 30.81
CA TRP A 125 7.40 0.79 29.44
C TRP A 125 7.81 -0.68 29.43
N SER A 126 7.19 -1.46 28.56
CA SER A 126 7.56 -2.86 28.31
C SER A 126 9.02 -3.02 27.92
N GLU A 127 9.56 -4.24 27.99
CA GLU A 127 10.86 -4.57 27.40
C GLU A 127 10.89 -4.22 25.89
N PRO A 128 12.06 -3.84 25.35
CA PRO A 128 12.20 -3.47 23.95
C PRO A 128 12.04 -4.67 23.03
N ARG A 129 11.09 -4.59 22.10
CA ARG A 129 10.81 -5.65 21.11
C ARG A 129 11.34 -5.26 19.73
N PRO A 130 12.22 -6.05 19.10
CA PRO A 130 12.63 -5.79 17.71
C PRO A 130 11.42 -5.95 16.78
N MET A 131 11.29 -5.03 15.82
CA MET A 131 10.19 -5.01 14.85
C MET A 131 10.47 -5.98 13.70
N ARG A 132 10.27 -7.28 13.93
CA ARG A 132 10.69 -8.37 13.03
C ARG A 132 10.07 -8.30 11.63
N ALA A 133 8.87 -7.74 11.50
CA ALA A 133 8.23 -7.58 10.20
C ALA A 133 8.85 -6.45 9.37
N LEU A 134 9.51 -5.50 10.04
CA LEU A 134 10.14 -4.35 9.41
C LEU A 134 11.64 -4.60 9.26
N ASN A 135 12.33 -4.91 10.36
CA ASN A 135 13.77 -5.05 10.39
C ASN A 135 14.27 -6.10 9.39
N SER A 136 15.39 -5.78 8.74
CA SER A 136 15.97 -6.62 7.70
C SER A 136 17.50 -6.66 7.83
N ASN A 137 18.19 -7.20 6.83
CA ASN A 137 19.65 -7.11 6.74
C ASN A 137 20.12 -5.76 6.15
N PHE A 138 19.18 -4.83 5.97
CA PHE A 138 19.39 -3.45 5.56
C PHE A 138 19.19 -2.53 6.77
N GLU A 139 19.39 -1.24 6.58
CA GLU A 139 19.21 -0.26 7.64
C GLU A 139 17.76 0.19 7.70
N GLU A 140 17.24 0.30 8.92
CA GLU A 140 15.94 0.88 9.24
C GLU A 140 16.10 1.94 10.33
N ILE A 141 15.96 3.20 9.92
CA ILE A 141 16.23 4.36 10.76
C ILE A 141 15.11 5.40 10.69
N SER A 142 15.16 6.39 11.58
CA SER A 142 14.29 7.57 11.58
C SER A 142 12.80 7.25 11.57
N PRO A 143 12.28 6.55 12.58
CA PRO A 143 10.86 6.25 12.68
C PRO A 143 10.03 7.53 12.91
N SER A 144 8.82 7.54 12.36
CA SER A 144 7.86 8.63 12.48
C SER A 144 6.45 8.09 12.51
N LEU A 145 5.71 8.39 13.57
CA LEU A 145 4.36 7.87 13.76
C LEU A 145 3.31 8.88 13.31
N SER A 146 2.32 8.39 12.55
CA SER A 146 1.15 9.19 12.18
C SER A 146 0.38 9.65 13.42
N GLY A 147 -0.35 10.75 13.32
CA GLY A 147 -1.12 11.33 14.42
C GLY A 147 -2.24 10.43 14.95
N ASP A 148 -2.66 9.41 14.20
CA ASP A 148 -3.58 8.35 14.64
C ASP A 148 -2.85 7.04 15.03
N GLY A 149 -1.53 7.00 14.89
CA GLY A 149 -0.68 5.85 15.14
C GLY A 149 -1.02 4.62 14.29
N GLN A 150 -1.76 4.79 13.17
CA GLN A 150 -2.06 3.69 12.25
C GLN A 150 -0.92 3.45 11.27
N PHE A 151 -0.07 4.44 11.02
CA PHE A 151 1.05 4.34 10.10
C PHE A 151 2.36 4.70 10.80
N LEU A 152 3.38 3.91 10.48
CA LEU A 152 4.78 4.17 10.80
C LEU A 152 5.50 4.47 9.50
N TYR A 153 6.13 5.63 9.42
CA TYR A 153 7.07 6.00 8.37
C TYR A 153 8.50 5.81 8.88
N PHE A 154 9.41 5.36 8.04
CA PHE A 154 10.81 5.18 8.41
C PHE A 154 11.68 5.20 7.15
N SER A 155 12.97 5.47 7.31
CA SER A 155 13.92 5.40 6.19
C SER A 155 14.61 4.06 6.14
N SER A 156 14.75 3.49 4.94
CA SER A 156 15.45 2.23 4.76
C SER A 156 16.16 2.15 3.42
N ASN A 157 17.35 1.54 3.43
CA ASN A 157 18.13 1.24 2.23
C ASN A 157 17.89 -0.16 1.67
N ARG A 158 16.72 -0.74 1.99
CA ARG A 158 16.31 -2.05 1.48
C ARG A 158 15.95 -1.99 -0.02
N PRO A 159 16.11 -3.11 -0.74
CA PRO A 159 15.65 -3.29 -2.09
C PRO A 159 14.17 -2.97 -2.24
N GLY A 160 13.88 -2.24 -3.31
CA GLY A 160 12.52 -1.90 -3.73
C GLY A 160 12.16 -0.42 -3.59
N GLY A 161 13.06 0.36 -3.00
CA GLY A 161 13.10 1.81 -3.12
C GLY A 161 13.66 2.28 -4.48
N LEU A 162 13.72 3.59 -4.68
CA LEU A 162 14.22 4.24 -5.90
C LEU A 162 15.68 4.69 -5.78
N GLY A 163 16.16 4.93 -4.56
CA GLY A 163 17.46 5.53 -4.26
C GLY A 163 18.31 4.68 -3.32
N GLY A 164 19.19 5.33 -2.57
CA GLY A 164 19.98 4.67 -1.53
C GLY A 164 19.15 4.45 -0.28
N TYR A 165 18.77 5.53 0.40
CA TYR A 165 17.72 5.51 1.42
C TYR A 165 16.40 5.99 0.85
N ASP A 166 15.34 5.26 1.14
CA ASP A 166 13.98 5.59 0.74
C ASP A 166 13.09 5.70 1.97
N ILE A 167 12.00 6.47 1.89
CA ILE A 167 10.98 6.48 2.95
C ILE A 167 9.98 5.35 2.70
N TRP A 168 9.74 4.55 3.72
CA TRP A 168 8.81 3.44 3.76
C TRP A 168 7.69 3.71 4.75
N ALA A 169 6.51 3.19 4.47
CA ALA A 169 5.35 3.23 5.34
C ALA A 169 4.86 1.82 5.66
N SER A 170 4.53 1.58 6.92
CA SER A 170 3.88 0.36 7.38
C SER A 170 2.61 0.66 8.16
N LYS A 171 1.59 -0.19 7.99
CA LYS A 171 0.29 -0.05 8.66
C LYS A 171 0.22 -0.94 9.89
N TRP A 172 -0.31 -0.41 10.98
CA TRP A 172 -0.64 -1.17 12.18
C TRP A 172 -1.71 -2.24 11.90
N ASP A 173 -1.44 -3.49 12.26
CA ASP A 173 -2.35 -4.63 12.07
C ASP A 173 -3.11 -5.04 13.35
N GLY A 174 -2.83 -4.39 14.47
CA GLY A 174 -3.38 -4.72 15.79
C GLY A 174 -2.36 -5.31 16.77
N ALA A 175 -1.24 -5.85 16.27
CA ALA A 175 -0.17 -6.44 17.08
C ALA A 175 1.23 -5.91 16.70
N GLU A 176 1.46 -5.66 15.42
CA GLU A 176 2.70 -5.08 14.89
C GLU A 176 2.38 -4.14 13.72
N TYR A 177 3.42 -3.48 13.21
CA TYR A 177 3.35 -2.85 11.91
C TYR A 177 3.59 -3.93 10.84
N ALA A 178 2.72 -3.97 9.85
CA ALA A 178 2.72 -4.98 8.78
C ALA A 178 3.95 -4.84 7.85
N TRP A 179 3.97 -5.63 6.77
CA TRP A 179 5.01 -5.50 5.76
C TRP A 179 5.08 -4.06 5.19
N PRO A 180 6.26 -3.42 5.18
CA PRO A 180 6.40 -2.03 4.76
C PRO A 180 6.36 -1.87 3.23
N LEU A 181 5.89 -0.71 2.77
CA LEU A 181 5.88 -0.31 1.36
C LEU A 181 6.63 1.03 1.18
N PRO A 182 7.45 1.22 0.13
CA PRO A 182 8.11 2.49 -0.10
C PRO A 182 7.09 3.56 -0.55
N LEU A 183 7.27 4.84 -0.17
CA LEU A 183 6.40 5.95 -0.61
C LEU A 183 6.61 6.30 -2.09
N THR A 184 5.64 6.95 -2.76
CA THR A 184 5.63 7.25 -4.23
C THR A 184 6.82 8.07 -4.73
N THR A 185 7.00 8.12 -6.06
CA THR A 185 8.02 8.92 -6.77
C THR A 185 7.89 10.43 -6.50
N ARG A 186 6.81 10.84 -5.82
CA ARG A 186 6.64 12.20 -5.30
C ARG A 186 7.52 12.47 -4.09
N VAL A 187 7.71 11.45 -3.25
CA VAL A 187 8.55 11.53 -2.05
C VAL A 187 9.91 10.98 -2.40
N ASN A 188 9.95 9.69 -2.72
CA ASN A 188 11.15 8.94 -2.99
C ASN A 188 11.67 9.23 -4.39
N THR A 189 12.98 9.33 -4.54
CA THR A 189 13.64 9.62 -5.82
C THR A 189 14.87 8.74 -5.99
N PRO A 190 15.64 8.85 -7.08
CA PRO A 190 16.94 8.17 -7.19
C PRO A 190 17.98 8.61 -6.14
N PHE A 191 17.67 9.62 -5.35
CA PHE A 191 18.50 10.20 -4.29
C PHE A 191 18.13 9.59 -2.92
N ASP A 192 18.79 10.03 -1.86
CA ASP A 192 18.47 9.58 -0.50
C ASP A 192 17.36 10.44 0.10
N GLU A 193 16.39 9.79 0.74
CA GLU A 193 15.34 10.39 1.54
C GLU A 193 15.36 9.84 2.98
N LEU A 194 15.65 10.74 3.93
CA LEU A 194 15.94 10.45 5.34
C LEU A 194 15.03 11.26 6.28
N GLY A 195 14.87 10.79 7.52
CA GLY A 195 14.25 11.59 8.57
C GLY A 195 12.79 11.98 8.33
N PRO A 196 11.87 11.04 8.01
CA PRO A 196 10.46 11.37 7.85
C PRO A 196 9.88 12.01 9.12
N ALA A 197 9.08 13.05 8.95
CA ALA A 197 8.34 13.73 10.00
C ALA A 197 6.92 14.01 9.50
N ILE A 198 5.99 13.10 9.82
CA ILE A 198 4.58 13.23 9.43
C ILE A 198 3.86 14.22 10.34
N SER A 199 3.07 15.12 9.75
CA SER A 199 2.26 16.08 10.50
C SER A 199 1.18 15.38 11.33
N PRO A 200 0.75 15.95 12.48
CA PRO A 200 -0.27 15.34 13.34
C PRO A 200 -1.64 15.10 12.68
N ASP A 201 -1.95 15.82 11.59
CA ASP A 201 -3.16 15.64 10.79
C ASP A 201 -2.99 14.63 9.64
N ASN A 202 -1.81 14.03 9.51
CA ASN A 202 -1.41 13.07 8.47
C ASN A 202 -1.43 13.62 7.04
N PHE A 203 -1.44 14.94 6.87
CA PHE A 203 -1.58 15.58 5.56
C PHE A 203 -0.25 16.00 4.93
N GLU A 204 0.80 16.22 5.70
CA GLU A 204 2.07 16.69 5.17
C GLU A 204 3.23 15.89 5.78
N LEU A 205 4.08 15.34 4.92
CA LEU A 205 5.30 14.65 5.32
C LEU A 205 6.50 15.55 5.04
N PHE A 206 7.29 15.83 6.07
CA PHE A 206 8.58 16.50 5.94
C PHE A 206 9.71 15.47 5.96
N PHE A 207 10.79 15.71 5.23
CA PHE A 207 11.94 14.81 5.18
C PHE A 207 13.18 15.51 4.64
N SER A 208 14.35 14.93 4.92
CA SER A 208 15.63 15.37 4.40
C SER A 208 15.96 14.63 3.11
N SER A 209 16.52 15.31 2.09
CA SER A 209 16.98 14.65 0.87
C SER A 209 18.20 15.32 0.25
N ASN A 210 19.09 14.52 -0.35
CA ASN A 210 20.25 14.99 -1.13
C ASN A 210 19.94 15.19 -2.63
N ARG A 211 18.65 15.21 -3.02
CA ARG A 211 18.26 15.59 -4.38
C ARG A 211 18.51 17.09 -4.65
N PRO A 212 18.78 17.48 -5.92
CA PRO A 212 18.85 18.88 -6.30
C PRO A 212 17.55 19.65 -6.00
N ARG A 213 17.66 20.88 -5.49
CA ARG A 213 16.52 21.80 -5.30
C ARG A 213 15.75 22.08 -6.59
N HIS A 214 16.46 22.08 -7.72
CA HIS A 214 15.83 22.21 -9.03
C HIS A 214 15.38 20.83 -9.50
N ARG A 215 14.07 20.70 -9.77
CA ARG A 215 13.49 19.46 -10.25
C ARG A 215 14.17 19.03 -11.55
N VAL A 216 14.83 17.87 -11.49
CA VAL A 216 15.39 17.21 -12.68
C VAL A 216 14.21 16.68 -13.50
N ASP A 217 14.18 16.98 -14.80
CA ASP A 217 13.11 16.51 -15.69
C ASP A 217 13.31 15.04 -16.04
N GLU A 218 12.87 14.16 -15.13
CA GLU A 218 12.93 12.70 -15.29
C GLU A 218 11.85 12.16 -16.26
N THR A 219 10.97 13.02 -16.77
CA THR A 219 9.83 12.59 -17.59
C THR A 219 10.23 12.02 -18.96
N LYS A 220 11.50 12.19 -19.36
CA LYS A 220 12.02 11.79 -20.68
C LYS A 220 12.90 10.53 -20.65
N ARG A 221 13.55 10.23 -19.52
CA ARG A 221 14.40 9.05 -19.34
C ARG A 221 14.77 8.87 -17.86
N GLN A 222 14.89 7.62 -17.40
CA GLN A 222 15.54 7.30 -16.13
C GLN A 222 17.01 7.75 -16.13
N LEU A 223 17.47 8.29 -15.00
CA LEU A 223 18.86 8.69 -14.77
C LEU A 223 19.74 7.45 -14.60
N THR A 224 20.97 7.51 -15.10
CA THR A 224 21.97 6.47 -14.84
C THR A 224 22.57 6.65 -13.43
N PRO A 225 23.14 5.59 -12.82
CA PRO A 225 23.79 5.70 -11.52
C PRO A 225 24.88 6.79 -11.45
N SER A 226 25.65 6.99 -12.53
CA SER A 226 26.66 8.04 -12.59
C SER A 226 26.06 9.45 -12.67
N GLU A 227 24.91 9.59 -13.34
CA GLU A 227 24.19 10.87 -13.40
C GLU A 227 23.65 11.21 -12.01
N VAL A 228 23.03 10.26 -11.32
CA VAL A 228 22.54 10.43 -9.94
C VAL A 228 23.67 10.86 -9.02
N GLU A 229 24.81 10.16 -9.05
CA GLU A 229 25.95 10.48 -8.19
C GLU A 229 26.50 11.90 -8.45
N SER A 230 26.55 12.34 -9.71
CA SER A 230 26.99 13.69 -10.06
C SER A 230 26.03 14.80 -9.65
N LEU A 231 24.76 14.46 -9.41
CA LEU A 231 23.70 15.40 -9.06
C LEU A 231 23.43 15.47 -7.56
N LYS A 232 24.00 14.55 -6.76
CA LYS A 232 23.83 14.59 -5.30
C LYS A 232 24.29 15.93 -4.74
N ALA A 233 23.42 16.54 -3.94
CA ALA A 233 23.68 17.77 -3.21
C ALA A 233 23.82 17.49 -1.71
N ASP A 234 24.07 18.54 -0.92
CA ASP A 234 23.90 18.43 0.53
C ASP A 234 22.43 18.16 0.86
N HIS A 235 22.21 17.42 1.95
CA HIS A 235 20.87 17.12 2.44
C HIS A 235 20.13 18.41 2.82
N ASP A 236 18.89 18.54 2.33
CA ASP A 236 18.03 19.70 2.57
C ASP A 236 16.61 19.28 2.90
N LEU A 237 15.80 20.20 3.44
CA LEU A 237 14.44 19.92 3.88
C LEU A 237 13.45 19.99 2.71
N TYR A 238 12.65 18.93 2.57
CA TYR A 238 11.55 18.81 1.62
C TYR A 238 10.25 18.48 2.34
N SER A 239 9.11 18.78 1.68
CA SER A 239 7.80 18.31 2.12
C SER A 239 7.00 17.71 0.97
N ALA A 240 6.03 16.87 1.31
CA ALA A 240 5.09 16.27 0.38
C ALA A 240 3.67 16.27 0.97
N ASP A 241 2.71 16.73 0.17
CA ASP A 241 1.28 16.67 0.49
C ASP A 241 0.73 15.26 0.27
N LEU A 242 0.28 14.64 1.37
CA LEU A 242 -0.36 13.33 1.42
C LEU A 242 -1.90 13.42 1.45
N ALA A 243 -2.49 14.60 1.67
CA ALA A 243 -3.94 14.77 1.79
C ALA A 243 -4.70 14.47 0.49
N SER A 244 -4.09 14.77 -0.66
CA SER A 244 -4.67 14.49 -1.98
C SER A 244 -4.68 13.01 -2.34
N GLU A 245 -3.92 12.18 -1.61
CA GLU A 245 -3.74 10.77 -1.87
C GLU A 245 -4.41 9.94 -0.78
N ARG A 246 -5.44 9.15 -1.13
CA ARG A 246 -5.90 8.14 -0.18
C ARG A 246 -4.77 7.14 0.05
N PRO A 247 -4.31 6.89 1.29
CA PRO A 247 -3.20 5.97 1.58
C PRO A 247 -3.36 4.59 0.92
N TYR A 248 -4.59 4.11 0.75
CA TYR A 248 -4.88 2.87 0.04
C TYR A 248 -4.48 2.87 -1.44
N LYS A 249 -4.66 3.97 -2.18
CA LYS A 249 -4.26 4.05 -3.59
C LYS A 249 -2.73 4.07 -3.73
N LEU A 250 -2.06 4.83 -2.87
CA LEU A 250 -0.60 4.80 -2.69
C LEU A 250 -0.09 3.39 -2.43
N MET A 251 -0.73 2.66 -1.49
CA MET A 251 -0.35 1.29 -1.16
C MET A 251 -0.55 0.32 -2.34
N VAL A 252 -1.61 0.48 -3.16
CA VAL A 252 -1.80 -0.35 -4.37
C VAL A 252 -0.73 -0.03 -5.42
N GLU A 253 -0.51 1.26 -5.72
CA GLU A 253 0.55 1.73 -6.63
C GLU A 253 1.95 1.33 -6.17
N ARG A 254 2.16 1.17 -4.86
CA ARG A 254 3.45 0.77 -4.30
C ARG A 254 3.62 -0.71 -4.08
N ARG A 255 2.55 -1.48 -3.84
CA ARG A 255 2.59 -2.95 -4.00
C ARG A 255 2.95 -3.32 -5.43
N LEU A 256 2.34 -2.64 -6.40
CA LEU A 256 2.71 -2.67 -7.82
C LEU A 256 4.21 -2.41 -7.98
N SER A 257 4.68 -1.24 -7.54
CA SER A 257 6.08 -0.82 -7.67
C SER A 257 7.07 -1.77 -6.99
N MET A 258 6.76 -2.34 -5.83
CA MET A 258 7.67 -3.21 -5.10
C MET A 258 7.81 -4.60 -5.73
N LEU A 259 6.68 -5.15 -6.22
CA LEU A 259 6.68 -6.35 -7.06
C LEU A 259 7.62 -6.17 -8.26
N TYR A 260 7.74 -4.94 -8.77
CA TYR A 260 8.55 -4.61 -9.94
C TYR A 260 9.99 -4.36 -9.55
N SER A 261 10.25 -3.47 -8.60
CA SER A 261 11.60 -3.06 -8.22
C SER A 261 12.49 -4.22 -7.75
N LEU A 262 11.93 -5.20 -7.03
CA LEU A 262 12.70 -6.41 -6.66
C LEU A 262 13.06 -7.23 -7.90
N ARG A 263 12.11 -7.36 -8.83
CA ARG A 263 12.23 -8.16 -10.06
C ARG A 263 12.89 -7.39 -11.23
N GLU A 264 13.11 -6.08 -11.12
CA GLU A 264 13.66 -5.24 -12.19
C GLU A 264 15.18 -5.04 -12.13
N GLY A 265 15.82 -5.49 -11.05
CA GLY A 265 17.28 -5.41 -10.96
C GLY A 265 17.86 -5.68 -9.58
N ALA A 266 17.10 -5.47 -8.51
CA ALA A 266 17.63 -5.65 -7.16
C ALA A 266 18.03 -7.11 -6.87
N LEU A 267 17.26 -8.09 -7.36
CA LEU A 267 17.63 -9.52 -7.27
C LEU A 267 18.76 -9.93 -8.23
N GLY A 268 19.16 -9.05 -9.16
CA GLY A 268 20.34 -9.25 -10.01
C GLY A 268 21.65 -8.72 -9.43
N ASP A 269 21.58 -7.91 -8.38
CA ASP A 269 22.77 -7.35 -7.73
C ASP A 269 23.29 -8.33 -6.66
N LEU A 270 24.52 -8.81 -6.82
CA LEU A 270 25.16 -9.74 -5.89
C LEU A 270 25.28 -9.19 -4.46
N LYS A 271 25.46 -7.87 -4.29
CA LYS A 271 25.54 -7.24 -2.96
C LYS A 271 24.19 -7.22 -2.27
N VAL A 272 23.13 -6.98 -3.05
CA VAL A 272 21.75 -7.07 -2.54
C VAL A 272 21.42 -8.51 -2.19
N MET A 273 21.76 -9.47 -3.05
CA MET A 273 21.53 -10.88 -2.81
C MET A 273 22.31 -11.38 -1.59
N GLU A 274 23.57 -10.98 -1.41
CA GLU A 274 24.35 -11.29 -0.20
C GLU A 274 23.63 -10.83 1.07
N LYS A 275 23.11 -9.59 1.08
CA LYS A 275 22.30 -9.09 2.19
C LYS A 275 20.99 -9.85 2.33
N LEU A 276 20.38 -10.37 1.26
CA LEU A 276 19.18 -11.21 1.33
C LEU A 276 19.49 -12.69 1.66
N GLY A 277 20.75 -13.04 1.93
CA GLY A 277 21.19 -14.40 2.29
C GLY A 277 21.64 -15.27 1.12
N GLY A 278 21.71 -14.71 -0.09
CA GLY A 278 22.35 -15.31 -1.25
C GLY A 278 23.86 -15.38 -1.13
N THR A 279 24.47 -16.27 -1.89
CA THR A 279 25.92 -16.46 -2.00
C THR A 279 26.25 -16.64 -3.47
N GLU A 280 27.52 -16.45 -3.87
CA GLU A 280 27.95 -16.75 -5.25
C GLU A 280 27.54 -18.17 -5.69
N GLN A 281 27.57 -19.14 -4.77
CA GLN A 281 27.14 -20.50 -5.03
C GLN A 281 25.62 -20.63 -5.26
N THR A 282 24.79 -19.92 -4.49
CA THR A 282 23.33 -19.97 -4.69
C THR A 282 22.95 -19.29 -5.99
N GLU A 283 23.55 -18.14 -6.30
CA GLU A 283 23.27 -17.39 -7.54
C GLU A 283 23.69 -18.19 -8.77
N ALA A 284 24.90 -18.79 -8.76
CA ALA A 284 25.33 -19.68 -9.84
C ALA A 284 24.44 -20.93 -9.98
N THR A 285 23.77 -21.37 -8.90
CA THR A 285 22.81 -22.47 -8.94
C THR A 285 21.49 -22.03 -9.57
N VAL A 286 21.02 -20.82 -9.25
CA VAL A 286 19.84 -20.22 -9.89
C VAL A 286 20.07 -20.06 -11.40
N ASP A 287 21.23 -19.56 -11.83
CA ASP A 287 21.54 -19.40 -13.25
C ASP A 287 21.53 -20.76 -13.99
N LYS A 288 22.06 -21.81 -13.38
CA LYS A 288 21.99 -23.19 -13.93
C LYS A 288 20.57 -23.71 -14.00
N ALA A 289 19.72 -23.42 -13.00
CA ALA A 289 18.33 -23.84 -12.99
C ALA A 289 17.53 -23.16 -14.11
N LEU A 290 17.74 -21.86 -14.35
CA LEU A 290 17.11 -21.13 -15.45
C LEU A 290 17.59 -21.63 -16.81
N ALA A 291 18.89 -21.90 -16.95
CA ALA A 291 19.45 -22.49 -18.17
C ALA A 291 18.84 -23.87 -18.46
N PHE A 292 18.67 -24.70 -17.43
CA PHE A 292 17.99 -25.99 -17.54
C PHE A 292 16.54 -25.81 -18.00
N LEU A 293 15.76 -24.96 -17.33
CA LEU A 293 14.36 -24.69 -17.70
C LEU A 293 14.26 -24.18 -19.14
N ALA A 294 15.12 -23.25 -19.56
CA ALA A 294 15.15 -22.74 -20.92
C ALA A 294 15.51 -23.83 -21.95
N GLY A 295 16.42 -24.74 -21.60
CA GLY A 295 16.86 -25.83 -22.47
C GLY A 295 15.84 -26.95 -22.66
N ILE A 296 14.81 -27.03 -21.81
CA ILE A 296 13.74 -28.03 -21.90
C ILE A 296 12.39 -27.44 -22.33
N GLN A 297 12.33 -26.17 -22.70
CA GLN A 297 11.11 -25.58 -23.24
C GLN A 297 10.82 -26.19 -24.62
N SER A 298 9.58 -26.65 -24.82
CA SER A 298 9.13 -27.16 -26.12
C SER A 298 9.07 -26.05 -27.18
N ASP A 299 9.11 -26.41 -28.47
CA ASP A 299 9.14 -25.45 -29.58
C ASP A 299 7.94 -24.50 -29.61
N ASP A 300 6.77 -24.94 -29.14
CA ASP A 300 5.54 -24.14 -29.05
C ASP A 300 5.50 -23.21 -27.82
N GLY A 301 6.50 -23.30 -26.94
CA GLY A 301 6.70 -22.44 -25.77
C GLY A 301 6.28 -23.05 -24.44
N ARG A 302 5.69 -24.25 -24.41
CA ARG A 302 5.26 -24.87 -23.15
C ARG A 302 6.40 -25.59 -22.44
N TRP A 303 6.17 -25.91 -21.16
CA TRP A 303 6.93 -26.93 -20.43
C TRP A 303 6.07 -28.17 -20.30
N ASP A 304 6.41 -29.20 -21.07
CA ASP A 304 5.66 -30.45 -21.16
C ASP A 304 6.07 -31.41 -20.04
N LEU A 305 5.14 -31.73 -19.13
CA LEU A 305 5.46 -32.63 -18.03
C LEU A 305 5.67 -34.07 -18.50
N SER A 306 5.01 -34.47 -19.59
CA SER A 306 5.07 -35.85 -20.07
C SER A 306 6.43 -36.19 -20.67
N GLU A 307 7.09 -35.21 -21.31
CA GLU A 307 8.45 -35.36 -21.85
C GLU A 307 9.52 -35.54 -20.75
N HIS A 308 9.19 -35.18 -19.50
CA HIS A 308 10.11 -35.22 -18.37
C HIS A 308 9.65 -36.15 -17.23
N GLY A 309 8.75 -37.10 -17.52
CA GLY A 309 8.33 -38.14 -16.57
C GLY A 309 7.41 -37.65 -15.45
N GLY A 310 6.84 -36.45 -15.59
CA GLY A 310 5.82 -35.91 -14.71
C GLY A 310 4.42 -36.46 -15.01
N ALA A 311 3.47 -36.14 -14.13
CA ALA A 311 2.06 -36.40 -14.42
C ALA A 311 1.63 -35.56 -15.61
N GLY A 312 1.47 -36.20 -16.78
CA GLY A 312 0.93 -35.54 -17.96
C GLY A 312 -0.43 -34.92 -17.66
N ASN A 313 -0.81 -33.94 -18.47
CA ASN A 313 -2.06 -33.17 -18.37
C ASN A 313 -2.08 -31.91 -17.49
N HIS A 314 -0.93 -31.47 -16.99
CA HIS A 314 -0.81 -30.26 -16.17
C HIS A 314 0.19 -29.26 -16.76
N ASP A 315 0.28 -29.18 -18.09
CA ASP A 315 1.26 -28.33 -18.79
C ASP A 315 0.96 -26.82 -18.59
N MET A 316 -0.31 -26.48 -18.29
CA MET A 316 -0.68 -25.13 -17.88
C MET A 316 -0.02 -24.76 -16.55
N ALA A 317 -0.13 -25.62 -15.54
CA ALA A 317 0.57 -25.43 -14.27
C ALA A 317 2.10 -25.43 -14.45
N ALA A 318 2.65 -26.37 -15.22
CA ALA A 318 4.10 -26.47 -15.44
C ALA A 318 4.67 -25.23 -16.13
N THR A 319 4.01 -24.76 -17.19
CA THR A 319 4.38 -23.53 -17.88
C THR A 319 4.23 -22.31 -16.97
N GLY A 320 3.18 -22.27 -16.15
CA GLY A 320 3.02 -21.23 -15.13
C GLY A 320 4.16 -21.21 -14.11
N MET A 321 4.56 -22.36 -13.57
CA MET A 321 5.69 -22.48 -12.63
C MET A 321 7.01 -22.07 -13.25
N ALA A 322 7.28 -22.50 -14.49
CA ALA A 322 8.50 -22.10 -15.20
C ALA A 322 8.56 -20.58 -15.38
N LEU A 323 7.47 -19.96 -15.85
CA LEU A 323 7.37 -18.51 -16.00
C LEU A 323 7.55 -17.77 -14.66
N LEU A 324 6.91 -18.22 -13.58
CA LEU A 324 7.08 -17.63 -12.25
C LEU A 324 8.55 -17.68 -11.79
N THR A 325 9.30 -18.72 -12.17
CA THR A 325 10.73 -18.84 -11.87
C THR A 325 11.54 -17.79 -12.62
N PHE A 326 11.29 -17.60 -13.92
CA PHE A 326 11.94 -16.56 -14.72
C PHE A 326 11.60 -15.15 -14.22
N TYR A 327 10.31 -14.84 -14.03
CA TYR A 327 9.89 -13.55 -13.48
C TYR A 327 10.42 -13.32 -12.07
N GLY A 328 10.57 -14.36 -11.26
CA GLY A 328 11.18 -14.30 -9.94
C GLY A 328 12.65 -13.84 -9.98
N ARG A 329 13.42 -14.24 -11.00
CA ARG A 329 14.80 -13.75 -11.22
C ARG A 329 14.86 -12.35 -11.85
N GLY A 330 13.76 -11.91 -12.45
CA GLY A 330 13.68 -10.67 -13.21
C GLY A 330 13.86 -10.81 -14.73
N GLU A 331 13.78 -12.05 -15.24
CA GLU A 331 13.78 -12.32 -16.67
C GLU A 331 12.38 -12.06 -17.23
N ARG A 332 12.24 -11.06 -18.12
CA ARG A 332 10.94 -10.60 -18.63
C ARG A 332 10.92 -10.52 -20.15
N HIS A 333 9.72 -10.65 -20.73
CA HIS A 333 9.54 -10.60 -22.18
C HIS A 333 9.65 -9.19 -22.78
N ASP A 334 9.42 -8.15 -21.98
CA ASP A 334 9.34 -6.74 -22.39
C ASP A 334 10.66 -5.97 -22.29
N MET A 335 11.72 -6.58 -21.75
CA MET A 335 13.04 -5.99 -21.62
C MET A 335 14.13 -6.84 -22.27
N ASN A 336 15.30 -6.26 -22.51
CA ASN A 336 16.44 -7.01 -23.04
C ASN A 336 17.16 -7.75 -21.90
N CYS A 337 16.93 -9.06 -21.79
CA CYS A 337 17.54 -9.94 -20.80
C CYS A 337 17.85 -11.32 -21.41
N THR A 338 18.58 -12.16 -20.68
CA THR A 338 19.14 -13.44 -21.18
C THR A 338 18.07 -14.38 -21.71
N TYR A 339 16.96 -14.54 -20.98
CA TYR A 339 15.90 -15.50 -21.28
C TYR A 339 14.64 -14.85 -21.83
N ARG A 340 14.74 -13.62 -22.36
CA ARG A 340 13.61 -12.86 -22.91
C ARG A 340 12.77 -13.68 -23.89
N GLU A 341 13.41 -14.38 -24.85
CA GLU A 341 12.70 -15.17 -25.86
C GLU A 341 11.97 -16.36 -25.25
N THR A 342 12.61 -17.06 -24.30
CA THR A 342 12.02 -18.18 -23.55
C THR A 342 10.76 -17.73 -22.81
N VAL A 343 10.84 -16.61 -22.07
CA VAL A 343 9.70 -16.04 -21.35
C VAL A 343 8.59 -15.61 -22.31
N GLN A 344 8.96 -14.95 -23.41
CA GLN A 344 8.00 -14.50 -24.43
C GLN A 344 7.24 -15.65 -25.08
N LYS A 345 7.91 -16.77 -25.39
CA LYS A 345 7.25 -17.97 -25.93
C LYS A 345 6.27 -18.58 -24.93
N GLY A 346 6.69 -18.73 -23.67
CA GLY A 346 5.85 -19.32 -22.63
C GLY A 346 4.60 -18.51 -22.33
N ILE A 347 4.74 -17.18 -22.21
CA ILE A 347 3.56 -16.33 -21.95
C ILE A 347 2.60 -16.30 -23.15
N ASN A 348 3.12 -16.32 -24.38
CA ASN A 348 2.28 -16.42 -25.59
C ASN A 348 1.52 -17.74 -25.62
N TRP A 349 2.17 -18.84 -25.27
CA TRP A 349 1.52 -20.14 -25.20
C TRP A 349 0.38 -20.16 -24.16
N LEU A 350 0.60 -19.63 -22.95
CA LEU A 350 -0.47 -19.51 -21.94
C LEU A 350 -1.65 -18.67 -22.44
N ILE A 351 -1.36 -17.55 -23.12
CA ILE A 351 -2.40 -16.72 -23.73
C ILE A 351 -3.19 -17.56 -24.73
N ASP A 352 -2.52 -18.29 -25.61
CA ASP A 352 -3.16 -19.07 -26.67
C ASP A 352 -4.00 -20.24 -26.14
N GLN A 353 -3.58 -20.88 -25.04
CA GLN A 353 -4.35 -21.93 -24.37
C GLN A 353 -5.54 -21.41 -23.56
N GLN A 354 -5.53 -20.13 -23.15
CA GLN A 354 -6.64 -19.54 -22.41
C GLN A 354 -7.93 -19.55 -23.24
N ASP A 355 -9.02 -20.02 -22.65
CA ASP A 355 -10.34 -19.85 -23.22
C ASP A 355 -10.70 -18.36 -23.29
N LYS A 356 -10.81 -17.81 -24.50
CA LYS A 356 -10.96 -16.36 -24.71
C LYS A 356 -12.32 -15.81 -24.26
N GLY A 357 -13.33 -16.67 -24.08
CA GLY A 357 -14.67 -16.26 -23.69
C GLY A 357 -14.87 -16.25 -22.18
N SER A 358 -14.28 -17.21 -21.48
CA SER A 358 -14.44 -17.41 -20.03
C SER A 358 -13.23 -17.00 -19.20
N GLY A 359 -12.03 -16.94 -19.80
CA GLY A 359 -10.77 -16.74 -19.08
C GLY A 359 -10.18 -18.00 -18.46
N ASP A 360 -10.80 -19.17 -18.67
CA ASP A 360 -10.33 -20.46 -18.17
C ASP A 360 -8.90 -20.77 -18.67
N LEU A 361 -8.02 -21.14 -17.74
CA LEU A 361 -6.59 -21.41 -17.96
C LEU A 361 -6.24 -22.88 -17.65
N ARG A 362 -7.24 -23.76 -17.64
CA ARG A 362 -7.03 -25.20 -17.45
C ARG A 362 -6.63 -25.93 -18.72
N GLY A 363 -6.53 -25.23 -19.84
CA GLY A 363 -6.19 -25.79 -21.14
C GLY A 363 -7.34 -26.60 -21.75
N ALA A 364 -7.30 -26.79 -23.07
CA ALA A 364 -8.34 -27.49 -23.80
C ALA A 364 -8.09 -29.00 -23.89
N LYS A 365 -6.83 -29.41 -24.11
CA LYS A 365 -6.44 -30.81 -24.28
C LYS A 365 -4.99 -31.03 -23.87
N PRO A 366 -4.74 -31.89 -22.90
CA PRO A 366 -5.70 -32.37 -21.89
C PRO A 366 -6.17 -31.20 -20.99
N ARG A 367 -7.39 -31.30 -20.46
CA ARG A 367 -7.94 -30.27 -19.58
C ARG A 367 -7.53 -30.56 -18.14
N GLY A 368 -6.79 -29.63 -17.54
CA GLY A 368 -6.40 -29.66 -16.14
C GLY A 368 -7.51 -29.23 -15.18
N ASP A 369 -7.15 -28.88 -13.97
CA ASP A 369 -8.07 -28.53 -12.88
C ASP A 369 -7.79 -27.13 -12.30
N MET A 370 -8.47 -26.74 -11.23
CA MET A 370 -8.26 -25.40 -10.65
C MET A 370 -6.84 -25.13 -10.13
N TYR A 371 -5.97 -26.13 -9.95
CA TYR A 371 -4.54 -25.89 -9.75
C TYR A 371 -3.91 -25.31 -11.01
N ASP A 372 -4.19 -25.88 -12.18
CA ASP A 372 -3.72 -25.36 -13.46
C ASP A 372 -4.14 -23.91 -13.66
N HIS A 373 -5.43 -23.63 -13.41
CA HIS A 373 -5.92 -22.25 -13.49
C HIS A 373 -5.22 -21.34 -12.47
N GLY A 374 -5.06 -21.78 -11.22
CA GLY A 374 -4.43 -20.97 -10.18
C GLY A 374 -2.97 -20.65 -10.47
N ILE A 375 -2.19 -21.64 -10.87
CA ILE A 375 -0.76 -21.50 -11.13
C ILE A 375 -0.51 -20.70 -12.42
N ALA A 376 -1.19 -21.07 -13.53
CA ALA A 376 -1.07 -20.35 -14.79
C ALA A 376 -1.65 -18.92 -14.68
N GLY A 377 -2.75 -18.76 -13.93
CA GLY A 377 -3.37 -17.48 -13.63
C GLY A 377 -2.45 -16.57 -12.83
N LEU A 378 -1.74 -17.12 -11.83
CA LEU A 378 -0.74 -16.37 -11.08
C LEU A 378 0.37 -15.86 -12.00
N ALA A 379 0.91 -16.74 -12.85
CA ALA A 379 1.93 -16.37 -13.83
C ALA A 379 1.44 -15.27 -14.79
N MET A 380 0.21 -15.38 -15.31
CA MET A 380 -0.40 -14.38 -16.20
C MET A 380 -0.61 -13.02 -15.52
N VAL A 381 -1.14 -13.04 -14.29
CA VAL A 381 -1.40 -11.83 -13.50
C VAL A 381 -0.10 -11.16 -13.08
N GLU A 382 0.89 -11.93 -12.63
CA GLU A 382 2.20 -11.38 -12.27
C GLU A 382 2.97 -10.87 -13.49
N ALA A 383 2.88 -11.55 -14.64
CA ALA A 383 3.44 -11.06 -15.90
C ALA A 383 2.82 -9.71 -16.29
N TYR A 384 1.49 -9.58 -16.23
CA TYR A 384 0.82 -8.30 -16.45
C TYR A 384 1.24 -7.27 -15.42
N GLY A 385 1.35 -7.66 -14.16
CA GLY A 385 1.94 -6.84 -13.12
C GLY A 385 3.26 -6.28 -13.61
N VAL A 386 4.29 -7.13 -13.66
CA VAL A 386 5.69 -6.72 -13.84
C VAL A 386 5.99 -5.98 -15.11
N THR A 387 5.16 -6.08 -16.15
CA THR A 387 5.42 -5.45 -17.44
C THR A 387 4.44 -4.34 -17.80
N LYS A 388 3.25 -4.34 -17.19
CA LYS A 388 2.09 -3.56 -17.66
C LYS A 388 1.80 -3.72 -19.15
N ASP A 389 2.15 -4.86 -19.74
CA ASP A 389 1.85 -5.17 -21.13
C ASP A 389 0.34 -5.14 -21.36
N ARG A 390 -0.11 -4.20 -22.21
CA ARG A 390 -1.52 -3.99 -22.52
C ARG A 390 -2.17 -5.21 -23.19
N LYS A 391 -1.39 -6.11 -23.80
CA LYS A 391 -1.89 -7.37 -24.35
C LYS A 391 -2.32 -8.35 -23.26
N LEU A 392 -1.66 -8.30 -22.11
CA LEU A 392 -1.93 -9.18 -20.98
C LEU A 392 -3.12 -8.69 -20.15
N LEU A 393 -3.37 -7.38 -20.07
CA LEU A 393 -4.46 -6.80 -19.26
C LEU A 393 -5.82 -7.53 -19.43
N PRO A 394 -6.39 -7.66 -20.64
CA PRO A 394 -7.69 -8.33 -20.79
C PRO A 394 -7.64 -9.83 -20.45
N ARG A 395 -6.47 -10.48 -20.59
CA ARG A 395 -6.27 -11.91 -20.33
C ARG A 395 -6.12 -12.20 -18.83
N ALA A 396 -5.36 -11.34 -18.14
CA ALA A 396 -5.19 -11.39 -16.70
C ALA A 396 -6.52 -11.08 -16.00
N GLN A 397 -7.26 -10.06 -16.44
CA GLN A 397 -8.58 -9.75 -15.87
C GLN A 397 -9.56 -10.91 -16.09
N SER A 398 -9.64 -11.50 -17.29
CA SER A 398 -10.56 -12.62 -17.51
C SER A 398 -10.22 -13.86 -16.68
N ALA A 399 -8.94 -14.09 -16.37
CA ALA A 399 -8.56 -15.17 -15.45
C ALA A 399 -9.09 -14.92 -14.04
N VAL A 400 -9.00 -13.68 -13.55
CA VAL A 400 -9.61 -13.27 -12.27
C VAL A 400 -11.13 -13.41 -12.31
N ASP A 401 -11.78 -12.99 -13.39
CA ASP A 401 -13.23 -13.12 -13.54
C ASP A 401 -13.70 -14.58 -13.50
N PHE A 402 -12.91 -15.50 -14.09
CA PHE A 402 -13.15 -16.94 -14.03
C PHE A 402 -13.06 -17.49 -12.60
N ILE A 403 -12.07 -17.03 -11.83
CA ILE A 403 -11.93 -17.35 -10.40
C ILE A 403 -13.18 -16.95 -9.63
N GLU A 404 -13.64 -15.71 -9.81
CA GLU A 404 -14.81 -15.17 -9.12
C GLU A 404 -16.11 -15.91 -9.46
N ALA A 405 -16.23 -16.30 -10.74
CA ALA A 405 -17.32 -17.12 -11.22
C ALA A 405 -17.29 -18.53 -10.63
N SER A 406 -16.09 -19.06 -10.33
CA SER A 406 -15.85 -20.42 -9.84
C SER A 406 -15.69 -20.52 -8.32
N GLN A 407 -16.01 -19.47 -7.56
CA GLN A 407 -15.98 -19.51 -6.10
C GLN A 407 -17.24 -20.18 -5.54
N ASN A 408 -17.07 -21.12 -4.61
CA ASN A 408 -18.19 -21.66 -3.83
C ASN A 408 -18.79 -20.54 -2.97
N LYS A 409 -20.06 -20.17 -3.19
CA LYS A 409 -20.68 -19.03 -2.48
C LYS A 409 -20.98 -19.31 -1.02
N THR A 410 -21.13 -20.58 -0.64
CA THR A 410 -21.38 -21.01 0.74
C THR A 410 -20.11 -20.95 1.58
N THR A 411 -19.07 -21.70 1.19
CA THR A 411 -17.82 -21.77 1.97
C THR A 411 -16.85 -20.63 1.66
N GLY A 412 -16.97 -20.02 0.47
CA GLY A 412 -16.08 -18.95 0.00
C GLY A 412 -14.77 -19.43 -0.63
N GLY A 413 -14.55 -20.75 -0.71
CA GLY A 413 -13.32 -21.36 -1.24
C GLY A 413 -13.46 -21.94 -2.65
N TRP A 414 -12.35 -22.53 -3.11
CA TRP A 414 -12.23 -23.22 -4.40
C TRP A 414 -11.75 -24.65 -4.20
N ARG A 415 -12.07 -25.52 -5.14
CA ARG A 415 -11.59 -26.91 -5.21
C ARG A 415 -11.27 -27.26 -6.66
N TYR A 416 -10.98 -28.52 -6.96
CA TYR A 416 -10.54 -28.98 -8.28
C TYR A 416 -11.45 -28.58 -9.47
N LYS A 417 -12.78 -28.55 -9.31
CA LYS A 417 -13.71 -28.22 -10.40
C LYS A 417 -14.05 -26.74 -10.43
N ALA A 418 -14.41 -26.23 -11.60
CA ALA A 418 -14.84 -24.84 -11.79
C ALA A 418 -16.33 -24.76 -12.09
N LYS A 419 -16.88 -23.53 -12.12
CA LYS A 419 -18.27 -23.32 -12.53
C LYS A 419 -18.45 -23.81 -13.97
N GLY A 420 -19.52 -24.59 -14.19
CA GLY A 420 -19.81 -25.24 -15.47
C GLY A 420 -19.36 -26.71 -15.53
N ASP A 421 -18.52 -27.16 -14.60
CA ASP A 421 -18.18 -28.57 -14.48
C ASP A 421 -19.24 -29.35 -13.70
N GLY A 422 -19.49 -30.60 -14.13
CA GLY A 422 -20.41 -31.49 -13.42
C GLY A 422 -19.94 -31.77 -11.98
N GLY A 423 -20.80 -31.49 -11.00
CA GLY A 423 -20.52 -31.70 -9.58
C GLY A 423 -19.76 -30.56 -8.88
N PHE A 424 -19.55 -29.42 -9.55
CA PHE A 424 -19.01 -28.21 -8.94
C PHE A 424 -19.81 -27.77 -7.70
N GLU A 425 -21.14 -27.73 -7.79
CA GLU A 425 -22.00 -27.24 -6.69
C GLU A 425 -21.90 -28.08 -5.39
N ASN A 426 -21.41 -29.32 -5.50
CA ASN A 426 -21.29 -30.24 -4.37
C ASN A 426 -19.93 -30.15 -3.65
N GLN A 427 -18.98 -29.37 -4.17
CA GLN A 427 -17.62 -29.32 -3.64
C GLN A 427 -17.47 -28.21 -2.60
N LYS A 428 -16.95 -28.55 -1.42
CA LYS A 428 -16.46 -27.56 -0.46
C LYS A 428 -15.08 -27.07 -0.87
N GLY A 429 -14.75 -25.84 -0.47
CA GLY A 429 -13.40 -25.30 -0.62
C GLY A 429 -12.35 -26.26 -0.07
N ASP A 430 -11.21 -26.31 -0.74
CA ASP A 430 -9.99 -27.00 -0.32
C ASP A 430 -8.90 -25.96 -0.06
N LEU A 431 -8.12 -26.14 1.01
CA LEU A 431 -7.12 -25.15 1.42
C LEU A 431 -6.05 -24.96 0.36
N SER A 432 -5.58 -26.05 -0.23
CA SER A 432 -4.45 -26.04 -1.15
C SER A 432 -4.82 -25.41 -2.49
N VAL A 433 -6.00 -25.74 -3.04
CA VAL A 433 -6.54 -25.05 -4.22
C VAL A 433 -6.85 -23.59 -3.89
N SER A 434 -7.56 -23.33 -2.79
CA SER A 434 -7.94 -21.96 -2.41
C SER A 434 -6.70 -21.10 -2.16
N GLY A 435 -5.61 -21.65 -1.64
CA GLY A 435 -4.35 -20.95 -1.42
C GLY A 435 -3.76 -20.40 -2.73
N TRP A 436 -3.66 -21.24 -3.77
CA TRP A 436 -3.24 -20.78 -5.10
C TRP A 436 -4.14 -19.67 -5.64
N ILE A 437 -5.45 -19.86 -5.56
CA ILE A 437 -6.41 -18.88 -6.07
C ILE A 437 -6.35 -17.56 -5.30
N ILE A 438 -6.18 -17.60 -3.98
CA ILE A 438 -6.01 -16.41 -3.14
C ILE A 438 -4.72 -15.67 -3.51
N MET A 439 -3.63 -16.38 -3.84
CA MET A 439 -2.42 -15.73 -4.36
C MET A 439 -2.69 -15.02 -5.68
N VAL A 440 -3.48 -15.60 -6.60
CA VAL A 440 -3.89 -14.91 -7.84
C VAL A 440 -4.68 -13.64 -7.52
N LEU A 441 -5.68 -13.71 -6.64
CA LEU A 441 -6.49 -12.55 -6.24
C LEU A 441 -5.65 -11.45 -5.58
N ALA A 442 -4.70 -11.84 -4.72
CA ALA A 442 -3.76 -10.91 -4.10
C ALA A 442 -2.88 -10.25 -5.16
N SER A 443 -2.26 -11.03 -6.06
CA SER A 443 -1.47 -10.50 -7.17
C SER A 443 -2.31 -9.66 -8.13
N ALA A 444 -3.60 -9.94 -8.30
CA ALA A 444 -4.51 -9.15 -9.11
C ALA A 444 -4.75 -7.76 -8.50
N GLN A 445 -5.08 -7.69 -7.21
CA GLN A 445 -5.21 -6.42 -6.50
C GLN A 445 -3.89 -5.64 -6.52
N MET A 446 -2.77 -6.34 -6.29
CA MET A 446 -1.42 -5.77 -6.38
C MET A 446 -1.04 -5.39 -7.80
N SER A 447 -1.74 -5.89 -8.82
CA SER A 447 -1.53 -5.56 -10.23
C SER A 447 -2.50 -4.50 -10.75
N GLY A 448 -3.38 -3.97 -9.90
CA GLY A 448 -4.39 -2.98 -10.29
C GLY A 448 -5.54 -3.56 -11.12
N LEU A 449 -5.72 -4.89 -11.08
CA LEU A 449 -6.87 -5.57 -11.65
C LEU A 449 -8.07 -5.48 -10.70
N GLU A 450 -9.27 -5.55 -11.25
CA GLU A 450 -10.49 -5.51 -10.46
C GLU A 450 -10.73 -6.85 -9.77
N VAL A 451 -10.97 -6.81 -8.46
CA VAL A 451 -11.36 -7.95 -7.63
C VAL A 451 -12.57 -7.55 -6.78
N LYS A 452 -13.67 -8.29 -6.89
CA LYS A 452 -14.90 -8.05 -6.14
C LYS A 452 -14.67 -8.22 -4.65
N ALA A 453 -15.15 -7.27 -3.85
CA ALA A 453 -15.08 -7.32 -2.40
C ALA A 453 -15.72 -8.61 -1.82
N GLU A 454 -16.84 -9.04 -2.39
CA GLU A 454 -17.54 -10.28 -2.00
C GLU A 454 -16.66 -11.52 -2.18
N THR A 455 -15.83 -11.55 -3.23
CA THR A 455 -14.89 -12.64 -3.48
C THR A 455 -13.84 -12.69 -2.37
N LEU A 456 -13.29 -11.54 -1.98
CA LEU A 456 -12.31 -11.44 -0.89
C LEU A 456 -12.93 -11.82 0.46
N ASP A 457 -14.18 -11.45 0.69
CA ASP A 457 -14.90 -11.87 1.89
C ASP A 457 -15.12 -13.38 1.93
N GLY A 458 -15.39 -14.01 0.78
CA GLY A 458 -15.39 -15.46 0.63
C GLY A 458 -14.02 -16.10 0.95
N ALA A 459 -12.94 -15.53 0.42
CA ALA A 459 -11.59 -15.99 0.71
C ALA A 459 -11.25 -15.92 2.22
N ARG A 460 -11.65 -14.83 2.89
CA ARG A 460 -11.50 -14.70 4.36
C ARG A 460 -12.33 -15.75 5.11
N ARG A 461 -13.54 -16.06 4.64
CA ARG A 461 -14.39 -17.11 5.24
C ARG A 461 -13.74 -18.47 5.17
N VAL A 462 -13.26 -18.90 3.99
CA VAL A 462 -12.64 -20.23 3.86
C VAL A 462 -11.37 -20.34 4.71
N LEU A 463 -10.53 -19.29 4.76
CA LEU A 463 -9.35 -19.28 5.62
C LEU A 463 -9.71 -19.36 7.10
N LYS A 464 -10.77 -18.66 7.53
CA LYS A 464 -11.26 -18.73 8.91
C LYS A 464 -11.84 -20.10 9.24
N GLU A 465 -12.59 -20.70 8.32
CA GLU A 465 -13.15 -22.05 8.47
C GLU A 465 -12.06 -23.11 8.60
N MET A 466 -10.97 -22.96 7.84
CA MET A 466 -9.84 -23.89 7.85
C MET A 466 -8.79 -23.57 8.91
N SER A 467 -8.88 -22.41 9.57
CA SER A 467 -8.00 -22.04 10.67
C SER A 467 -8.39 -22.79 11.95
N GLY A 468 -7.38 -23.16 12.73
CA GLY A 468 -7.54 -23.84 14.00
C GLY A 468 -6.38 -23.58 14.95
N GLY A 469 -6.37 -24.35 16.03
CA GLY A 469 -5.36 -24.25 17.08
C GLY A 469 -5.66 -23.12 18.06
N LYS A 470 -5.14 -23.25 19.29
CA LYS A 470 -5.39 -22.34 20.41
C LYS A 470 -5.04 -20.87 20.12
N HIS A 471 -4.13 -20.64 19.15
CA HIS A 471 -3.61 -19.32 18.79
C HIS A 471 -3.88 -18.94 17.33
N GLY A 472 -4.72 -19.69 16.60
CA GLY A 472 -5.13 -19.33 15.22
C GLY A 472 -4.05 -19.46 14.14
N GLY A 473 -3.02 -20.28 14.35
CA GLY A 473 -1.88 -20.43 13.43
C GLY A 473 -1.80 -21.78 12.70
N SER A 474 -2.68 -22.73 12.99
CA SER A 474 -2.73 -24.00 12.25
C SER A 474 -3.84 -23.96 11.20
N PHE A 475 -3.59 -24.54 10.03
CA PHE A 475 -4.59 -24.70 8.99
C PHE A 475 -4.81 -26.17 8.69
N GLY A 476 -6.05 -26.55 8.42
CA GLY A 476 -6.45 -27.92 8.09
C GLY A 476 -7.36 -27.97 6.87
N TYR A 477 -7.82 -29.19 6.56
CA TYR A 477 -8.84 -29.42 5.53
C TYR A 477 -10.23 -29.35 6.18
N ALA A 478 -11.19 -28.78 5.46
CA ALA A 478 -12.59 -28.63 5.91
C ALA A 478 -13.41 -29.94 5.82
#